data_AF-A0A927B898-F1
#
_entry.id   AF-A0A927B898-F1
#
_cell.length_a   1.000
_cell.length_b   1.000
_cell.length_c   1.000
_cell.angle_alpha   90.00
_cell.angle_beta   90.00
_cell.angle_gamma   90.00
#
_symmetry.space_group_name_H-M   'P 1'
#
loop_
_entity.id
_entity.type
_entity.pdbx_description
1 polymer ?
#
loop_
_entity_poly.entity_id
_entity_poly.type
_entity_poly.pdbx_seq_one_letter_code
_entity_poly.pdbx_strand_id
1 'polypeptide(L)'
;MRYIVVFAQQEIGYAVGFDDSSDAADFLYWGYEEYDLVPYGTFDVLTGEVWPYEHRGERVAELDEPGIRKIALDYLKSAIRQRT
;
A
#
# COMPACT_ATOMS: atom_id res chain seq x y z
N MET A 1 11.20 6.46 5.03
CA MET A 1 10.01 5.78 4.52
C MET A 1 10.11 4.31 4.88
N ARG A 2 9.29 3.86 5.83
CA ARG A 2 9.26 2.47 6.33
C ARG A 2 8.08 1.69 5.78
N TYR A 3 6.90 2.29 5.70
CA TYR A 3 5.68 1.61 5.27
C TYR A 3 5.34 2.05 3.86
N ILE A 4 4.94 1.12 3.01
CA ILE A 4 4.47 1.41 1.64
C ILE A 4 3.05 0.91 1.53
N VAL A 5 2.13 1.84 1.35
CA VAL A 5 0.73 1.56 1.05
C VAL A 5 0.59 1.26 -0.43
N VAL A 6 -0.16 0.21 -0.76
CA VAL A 6 -0.53 -0.16 -2.12
C VAL A 6 -2.05 -0.13 -2.24
N PHE A 7 -2.52 0.52 -3.30
CA PHE A 7 -3.94 0.72 -3.58
C PHE A 7 -4.17 0.82 -5.09
N ALA A 8 -5.41 0.82 -5.53
CA ALA A 8 -5.77 1.18 -6.89
C ALA A 8 -6.78 2.32 -6.95
N GLN A 9 -6.75 3.03 -8.07
CA GLN A 9 -7.75 4.02 -8.45
C GLN A 9 -8.03 3.84 -9.94
N GLN A 10 -9.30 3.71 -10.31
CA GLN A 10 -9.71 3.47 -11.71
C GLN A 10 -8.94 2.29 -12.35
N GLU A 11 -8.81 1.18 -11.62
CA GLU A 11 -8.09 -0.05 -12.03
C GLU A 11 -6.57 0.08 -12.19
N ILE A 12 -5.99 1.25 -11.90
CA ILE A 12 -4.54 1.48 -11.95
C ILE A 12 -3.98 1.29 -10.54
N GLY A 13 -2.96 0.43 -10.40
CA GLY A 13 -2.26 0.20 -9.14
C GLY A 13 -1.21 1.26 -8.83
N TYR A 14 -1.24 1.78 -7.61
CA TYR A 14 -0.35 2.81 -7.08
C TYR A 14 0.31 2.37 -5.78
N ALA A 15 1.41 3.04 -5.46
CA ALA A 15 2.05 2.91 -4.16
C ALA A 15 2.54 4.27 -3.67
N VAL A 16 2.47 4.46 -2.37
CA VAL A 16 2.94 5.65 -1.66
C VAL A 16 3.54 5.20 -0.33
N GLY A 17 4.57 5.88 0.16
CA GLY A 17 5.17 5.47 1.41
C GLY A 17 5.15 6.52 2.51
N PHE A 18 5.21 5.99 3.73
CA PHE A 18 5.04 6.66 5.00
C PHE A 18 6.17 6.28 5.95
N ASP A 19 6.42 7.12 6.94
CA ASP A 19 7.34 6.82 8.04
C ASP A 19 6.64 6.14 9.21
N ASP A 20 5.37 6.46 9.45
CA ASP A 20 4.53 5.91 10.52
C ASP A 20 3.47 4.93 10.00
N SER A 21 3.16 3.90 10.78
CA SER A 21 2.16 2.89 10.40
C SER A 21 0.73 3.39 10.55
N SER A 22 0.49 4.32 11.49
CA SER A 22 -0.83 4.90 11.72
C SER A 22 -1.22 5.80 10.55
N ASP A 23 -0.28 6.63 10.07
CA ASP A 23 -0.50 7.46 8.86
C ASP A 23 -0.82 6.59 7.63
N ALA A 24 -0.13 5.46 7.47
CA ALA A 24 -0.39 4.50 6.41
C ALA A 24 -1.79 3.87 6.51
N ALA A 25 -2.20 3.50 7.72
CA ALA A 25 -3.53 2.94 7.98
C ALA A 25 -4.64 3.98 7.77
N ASP A 26 -4.45 5.21 8.26
CA ASP A 26 -5.38 6.32 8.09
C ASP A 26 -5.56 6.67 6.61
N PHE A 27 -4.47 6.68 5.82
CA PHE A 27 -4.55 6.88 4.38
C PHE A 27 -5.41 5.82 3.69
N LEU A 28 -5.23 4.54 4.04
CA LEU A 28 -6.04 3.45 3.48
C LEU A 28 -7.51 3.58 3.86
N TYR A 29 -7.80 3.92 5.12
CA TYR A 29 -9.15 4.08 5.63
C TYR A 29 -9.89 5.24 4.95
N TRP A 30 -9.34 6.46 5.02
CA TRP A 30 -9.96 7.64 4.41
C TRP A 30 -9.96 7.56 2.89
N GLY A 31 -8.90 6.99 2.30
CA GLY A 31 -8.82 6.70 0.88
C GLY A 31 -9.97 5.83 0.38
N TYR A 32 -10.30 4.79 1.14
CA TYR A 32 -11.41 3.89 0.84
C TYR A 32 -12.77 4.56 1.06
N GLU A 33 -12.98 5.23 2.19
CA GLU A 33 -14.28 5.79 2.56
C GLU A 33 -14.64 7.09 1.79
N GLU A 34 -13.66 7.93 1.45
CA GLU A 34 -13.91 9.27 0.91
C GLU A 34 -13.45 9.46 -0.55
N TYR A 35 -12.44 8.72 -0.99
CA TYR A 35 -11.76 8.98 -2.27
C TYR A 35 -11.90 7.85 -3.30
N ASP A 36 -12.76 6.87 -3.03
CA ASP A 36 -13.04 5.71 -3.89
C ASP A 36 -11.75 4.97 -4.31
N LEU A 37 -10.77 4.91 -3.39
CA LEU A 37 -9.58 4.10 -3.58
C LEU A 37 -9.90 2.65 -3.23
N VAL A 38 -9.31 1.72 -3.98
CA VAL A 38 -9.37 0.28 -3.68
C VAL A 38 -8.09 -0.09 -2.93
N PRO A 39 -8.10 -0.16 -1.59
CA PRO A 39 -6.93 -0.51 -0.80
C PRO A 39 -6.53 -1.97 -1.00
N TYR A 40 -5.24 -2.22 -1.25
CA TYR A 40 -4.71 -3.59 -1.33
C TYR A 40 -4.03 -3.99 -0.02
N GLY A 41 -3.20 -3.11 0.53
CA GLY A 41 -2.52 -3.36 1.80
C GLY A 41 -1.28 -2.51 2.02
N THR A 42 -0.56 -2.84 3.08
CA THR A 42 0.68 -2.18 3.48
C THR A 42 1.85 -3.17 3.43
N PHE A 43 3.01 -2.69 3.00
CA PHE A 43 4.28 -3.40 3.04
C PHE A 43 5.24 -2.71 4.00
N ASP A 44 5.80 -3.42 4.97
CA ASP A 44 6.87 -2.92 5.84
C ASP A 44 8.24 -3.19 5.20
N VAL A 45 8.95 -2.12 4.86
CA VAL A 45 10.26 -2.18 4.20
C VAL A 45 11.34 -2.80 5.09
N LEU A 46 11.22 -2.70 6.42
CA LEU A 46 12.21 -3.25 7.35
C LEU A 46 12.06 -4.75 7.56
N THR A 47 10.82 -5.23 7.73
CA THR A 47 10.55 -6.66 8.00
C THR A 47 10.27 -7.46 6.74
N GLY A 48 9.86 -6.78 5.67
CA GLY A 48 9.36 -7.41 4.46
C GLY A 48 7.97 -8.04 4.64
N GLU A 49 7.24 -7.71 5.70
CA GLU A 49 5.88 -8.18 5.91
C GLU A 49 4.88 -7.45 5.02
N VAL A 50 3.79 -8.13 4.69
CA VAL A 50 2.63 -7.57 4.00
C VAL A 50 1.42 -7.71 4.90
N TRP A 51 0.69 -6.63 5.08
CA TRP A 51 -0.60 -6.61 5.75
C TRP A 51 -1.68 -6.25 4.73
N PRO A 52 -2.40 -7.24 4.19
CA PRO A 52 -3.56 -6.99 3.32
C PRO A 52 -4.56 -6.09 4.04
N TYR A 53 -5.18 -5.18 3.30
CA TYR A 53 -6.20 -4.31 3.88
C TYR A 53 -7.51 -5.07 4.04
N GLU A 54 -8.08 -4.97 5.24
CA GLU A 54 -9.39 -5.50 5.56
C GLU A 54 -10.28 -4.35 6.06
N HIS A 55 -11.48 -4.25 5.51
CA HIS A 55 -12.51 -3.38 6.03
C HIS A 55 -13.53 -4.23 6.79
N ARG A 56 -13.67 -3.98 8.09
CA ARG A 56 -14.58 -4.75 8.98
C ARG A 56 -14.32 -6.26 8.98
N GLY A 57 -13.06 -6.67 8.79
CA GLY A 57 -12.63 -8.07 8.78
C GLY A 57 -12.81 -8.79 7.45
N GLU A 58 -13.21 -8.06 6.39
CA GLU A 58 -13.31 -8.60 5.04
C GLU A 58 -12.29 -7.91 4.12
N ARG A 59 -11.65 -8.69 3.25
CA ARG A 59 -10.73 -8.13 2.26
C ARG A 59 -11.50 -7.31 1.23
N VAL A 60 -11.02 -6.10 1.00
CA VAL A 60 -11.61 -5.18 0.01
C VAL A 60 -11.17 -5.53 -1.42
N ALA A 61 -9.97 -6.11 -1.57
CA ALA A 61 -9.41 -6.46 -2.87
C ALA A 61 -8.87 -7.89 -2.90
N GLU A 62 -8.94 -8.50 -4.10
CA GLU A 62 -8.46 -9.86 -4.35
C GLU A 62 -6.96 -9.93 -4.68
N LEU A 63 -6.19 -8.86 -4.42
CA LEU A 63 -4.74 -8.89 -4.62
C LEU A 63 -4.06 -9.65 -3.49
N ASP A 64 -3.21 -10.61 -3.84
CA ASP A 64 -2.48 -11.42 -2.89
C ASP A 64 -1.22 -10.69 -2.35
N GLU A 65 -0.67 -11.21 -1.26
CA GLU A 65 0.52 -10.63 -0.63
C GLU A 65 1.73 -10.55 -1.58
N PRO A 66 2.03 -11.57 -2.42
CA PRO A 66 3.04 -11.46 -3.47
C PRO A 66 2.82 -10.28 -4.43
N GLY A 67 1.57 -10.03 -4.85
CA GLY A 67 1.21 -8.90 -5.70
C GLY A 67 1.48 -7.55 -5.02
N ILE A 68 1.01 -7.39 -3.79
CA ILE A 68 1.24 -6.18 -2.97
C ILE A 68 2.74 -5.92 -2.82
N ARG A 69 3.50 -6.95 -2.41
CA ARG A 69 4.96 -6.90 -2.25
C ARG A 69 5.64 -6.45 -3.53
N LYS A 70 5.27 -7.01 -4.68
CA LYS A 70 5.87 -6.68 -5.97
C LYS A 70 5.70 -5.19 -6.30
N ILE A 71 4.48 -4.67 -6.18
CA ILE A 71 4.18 -3.26 -6.47
C ILE A 71 4.97 -2.33 -5.53
N ALA A 72 4.99 -2.64 -4.23
CA ALA A 72 5.73 -1.87 -3.24
C ALA A 72 7.25 -1.83 -3.53
N LEU A 73 7.84 -2.97 -3.90
CA LEU A 73 9.27 -3.04 -4.25
C LEU A 73 9.59 -2.29 -5.54
N ASP A 74 8.71 -2.32 -6.53
CA ASP A 74 8.91 -1.58 -7.78
C ASP A 74 8.83 -0.06 -7.56
N TYR A 75 7.95 0.39 -6.66
CA TYR A 75 7.92 1.76 -6.17
C TYR A 75 9.21 2.14 -5.45
N LEU A 76 9.68 1.31 -4.51
CA LEU A 76 10.91 1.57 -3.74
C LEU A 76 12.13 1.70 -4.66
N LYS A 77 12.29 0.79 -5.63
CA LYS A 77 13.37 0.86 -6.63
C LYS A 77 13.33 2.16 -7.44
N SER A 78 12.12 2.59 -7.83
CA SER A 78 11.93 3.81 -8.61
C SER A 78 12.26 5.06 -7.79
N ALA A 79 11.85 5.10 -6.51
CA ALA A 79 12.14 6.19 -5.59
C ALA A 79 13.65 6.33 -5.29
N ILE A 80 14.38 5.21 -5.17
CA ILE A 80 15.84 5.23 -4.99
C ILE A 80 16.54 5.80 -6.23
N ARG A 81 16.15 5.35 -7.44
CA ARG A 81 16.76 5.82 -8.70
C ARG A 81 16.61 7.33 -8.91
N GLN A 82 15.50 7.93 -8.49
CA GLN A 82 15.29 9.37 -8.63
C GLN A 82 16.16 10.22 -7.69
N ARG A 83 16.79 9.62 -6.67
CA ARG A 83 17.65 10.30 -5.69
C ARG A 83 19.15 10.18 -6.01
N THR A 84 19.53 9.45 -7.05
CA THR A 84 20.93 9.21 -7.46
C THR A 84 21.23 9.96 -8.74
#